data_AF-A0A947T075-F1
#
_entry.id   AF-A0A947T075-F1
#
_cell.length_a   1.000
_cell.length_b   1.000
_cell.length_c   1.000
_cell.angle_alpha   90.00
_cell.angle_beta   90.00
_cell.angle_gamma   90.00
#
_symmetry.space_group_name_H-M   'P 1'
#
loop_
_entity.id
_entity.type
_entity.pdbx_description
1 polymer ?
#
loop_
_entity_poly.entity_id
_entity_poly.type
_entity_poly.pdbx_seq_one_letter_code
_entity_poly.pdbx_strand_id
1 'polypeptide(L)'
;MNPTKRNILAVMAAGTWINASEFFRNEVLIKDLWAEHYRSLGLAFPSAPVNGMLWMLWGFVFAAMILAVSRRFDLLQTTLICWLMAFVLMWIVIWNLLVMPAGLLTFALPLSLLEVFIAAYLCMKLSPPCAATC
;
A
#
# COMPACT_ATOMS: atom_id res chain seq x y z
N MET A 1 -10.86 -25.09 2.95
CA MET A 1 -9.79 -24.57 3.85
C MET A 1 -10.42 -24.08 5.14
N ASN A 2 -9.80 -24.33 6.29
CA ASN A 2 -10.17 -23.72 7.57
C ASN A 2 -10.07 -22.17 7.45
N PRO A 3 -10.98 -21.38 8.07
CA PRO A 3 -10.92 -19.92 8.14
C PRO A 3 -9.52 -19.33 8.35
N THR A 4 -8.72 -19.87 9.26
CA THR A 4 -7.35 -19.37 9.53
C THR A 4 -6.46 -19.49 8.29
N LYS A 5 -6.53 -20.61 7.56
CA LYS A 5 -5.75 -20.80 6.33
C LYS A 5 -6.18 -19.83 5.24
N ARG A 6 -7.48 -19.48 5.17
CA ARG A 6 -8.00 -18.49 4.21
C ARG A 6 -7.50 -17.09 4.52
N ASN A 7 -7.47 -16.71 5.80
CA ASN A 7 -6.91 -15.43 6.23
C ASN A 7 -5.42 -15.31 5.89
N ILE A 8 -4.63 -16.34 6.18
CA ILE A 8 -3.21 -16.36 5.83
C ILE A 8 -3.03 -16.23 4.32
N LEU A 9 -3.76 -17.01 3.52
CA LEU A 9 -3.68 -16.94 2.06
C LEU A 9 -4.06 -15.54 1.54
N ALA A 10 -5.09 -14.93 2.11
CA ALA A 10 -5.53 -13.59 1.77
C ALA A 10 -4.44 -12.54 2.05
N VAL A 11 -3.83 -12.56 3.23
CA VAL A 11 -2.71 -11.65 3.58
C VAL A 11 -1.51 -11.88 2.67
N MET A 12 -1.15 -13.14 2.39
CA MET A 12 -0.01 -13.45 1.53
C MET A 12 -0.23 -12.96 0.09
N ALA A 13 -1.42 -13.19 -0.48
CA ALA A 13 -1.76 -12.74 -1.82
C ALA A 13 -1.82 -11.20 -1.91
N ALA A 14 -2.52 -10.55 -0.99
CA ALA A 14 -2.63 -9.10 -0.96
C ALA A 14 -1.29 -8.41 -0.66
N GLY A 15 -0.50 -8.93 0.28
CA GLY A 15 0.83 -8.40 0.60
C GLY A 15 1.82 -8.58 -0.54
N THR A 16 1.77 -9.70 -1.27
CA THR A 16 2.58 -9.87 -2.49
C THR A 16 2.19 -8.86 -3.57
N TRP A 17 0.88 -8.65 -3.76
CA TRP A 17 0.37 -7.66 -4.71
C TRP A 17 0.79 -6.23 -4.37
N ILE A 18 0.64 -5.81 -3.10
CA ILE A 18 1.06 -4.50 -2.60
C ILE A 18 2.56 -4.32 -2.85
N ASN A 19 3.38 -5.29 -2.44
CA ASN A 19 4.83 -5.18 -2.58
C ASN A 19 5.30 -5.17 -4.05
N ALA A 20 4.66 -5.94 -4.93
CA ALA A 20 4.94 -5.89 -6.36
C ALA A 20 4.58 -4.52 -6.95
N SER A 21 3.45 -3.96 -6.54
CA SER A 21 2.96 -2.64 -7.00
C SER A 21 3.86 -1.51 -6.50
N GLU A 22 4.25 -1.54 -5.23
CA GLU A 22 5.20 -0.61 -4.62
C GLU A 22 6.57 -0.68 -5.30
N PHE A 23 7.10 -1.88 -5.54
CA PHE A 23 8.36 -2.07 -6.23
C PHE A 23 8.31 -1.48 -7.65
N PHE A 24 7.29 -1.85 -8.42
CA PHE A 24 7.13 -1.35 -9.79
C PHE A 24 7.01 0.18 -9.81
N ARG A 25 6.19 0.74 -8.91
CA ARG A 25 6.02 2.20 -8.81
C ARG A 25 7.35 2.86 -8.45
N ASN A 26 7.94 2.50 -7.31
CA ASN A 26 9.06 3.21 -6.74
C ASN A 26 10.40 2.97 -7.45
N GLU A 27 10.66 1.76 -7.95
CA GLU A 27 11.93 1.43 -8.59
C GLU A 27 11.91 1.65 -10.11
N VAL A 28 10.75 1.45 -10.77
CA VAL A 28 10.67 1.56 -12.24
C VAL A 28 10.11 2.90 -12.69
N LEU A 29 9.03 3.40 -12.08
CA LEU A 29 8.34 4.59 -12.59
C LEU A 29 8.86 5.92 -12.02
N ILE A 30 9.09 5.99 -10.69
CA ILE A 30 9.30 7.28 -10.01
C ILE A 30 10.66 7.43 -9.33
N LYS A 31 11.59 6.49 -9.53
CA LYS A 31 12.93 6.51 -8.91
C LYS A 31 13.70 7.79 -9.23
N ASP A 32 13.68 8.20 -10.49
CA ASP A 32 14.41 9.39 -10.95
C ASP A 32 13.84 10.68 -10.34
N LEU A 33 12.51 10.75 -10.19
CA LEU A 33 11.84 11.89 -9.54
C LEU A 33 12.28 12.02 -8.08
N TRP A 34 12.38 10.90 -7.35
CA TRP A 34 12.86 10.89 -5.97
C TRP A 34 14.34 11.27 -5.89
N ALA A 35 15.20 10.66 -6.72
CA ALA A 35 16.63 10.88 -6.68
C ALA A 35 17.00 12.33 -7.02
N GLU A 36 16.33 12.92 -8.01
CA GLU A 36 16.55 14.32 -8.40
C GLU A 36 16.06 15.29 -7.32
N HIS A 37 14.90 15.04 -6.72
CA HIS A 37 14.37 15.87 -5.63
C HIS A 37 15.26 15.82 -4.38
N TYR A 38 15.73 14.63 -3.98
CA TYR A 38 16.65 14.52 -2.86
C TYR A 38 17.98 15.23 -3.15
N ARG A 39 18.49 15.13 -4.38
CA ARG A 39 19.70 15.84 -4.80
C ARG A 39 19.52 17.36 -4.76
N SER A 40 18.36 17.88 -5.17
CA SER A 40 18.07 19.32 -5.11
C SER A 40 17.98 19.85 -3.66
N LEU A 41 17.62 18.98 -2.72
CA LEU A 41 17.66 19.25 -1.27
C LEU A 41 19.07 19.08 -0.65
N GLY A 42 20.08 18.65 -1.43
CA GLY A 42 21.41 18.33 -0.91
C GLY A 42 21.45 17.06 -0.05
N LEU A 43 20.45 16.18 -0.20
CA LEU A 43 20.30 14.93 0.55
C LEU A 43 20.61 13.72 -0.34
N ALA A 44 21.09 12.64 0.28
CA ALA A 44 21.20 11.35 -0.40
C ALA A 44 19.85 10.62 -0.35
N PHE A 45 19.36 10.13 -1.50
CA PHE A 45 18.15 9.33 -1.55
C PHE A 45 18.38 7.99 -0.84
N PRO A 46 17.53 7.60 0.13
CA PRO A 46 17.73 6.39 0.93
C PRO A 46 17.34 5.12 0.14
N SER A 47 18.14 4.73 -0.85
CA SER A 47 17.94 3.54 -1.69
C SER A 47 18.65 2.27 -1.20
N ALA A 48 19.08 2.23 0.07
CA ALA A 48 19.74 1.06 0.61
C ALA A 48 18.78 -0.16 0.65
N PRO A 49 19.27 -1.39 0.41
CA PRO A 49 18.41 -2.60 0.40
C PRO A 49 17.58 -2.78 1.68
N VAL A 50 18.10 -2.32 2.82
CA VAL A 50 17.38 -2.34 4.10
C VAL A 50 16.07 -1.55 4.07
N ASN A 51 16.02 -0.44 3.35
CA ASN A 51 14.80 0.36 3.22
C ASN A 51 13.75 -0.38 2.39
N GLY A 52 14.19 -1.10 1.35
CA GLY A 52 13.31 -2.00 0.58
C GLY A 52 12.70 -3.11 1.44
N MET A 53 13.47 -3.67 2.38
CA MET A 53 12.93 -4.67 3.33
C MET A 53 11.90 -4.08 4.30
N LEU A 54 12.10 -2.83 4.75
CA LEU A 54 11.12 -2.13 5.58
C LEU A 54 9.82 -1.85 4.81
N TRP A 55 9.92 -1.45 3.55
CA TRP A 55 8.75 -1.34 2.65
C TRP A 55 8.05 -2.67 2.45
N MET A 56 8.82 -3.76 2.31
CA MET A 56 8.27 -5.11 2.19
C MET A 56 7.44 -5.50 3.42
N LEU A 57 8.00 -5.27 4.61
CA LEU A 57 7.32 -5.50 5.88
C LEU A 57 6.06 -4.65 5.99
N TRP A 58 6.15 -3.36 5.67
CA TRP A 58 5.01 -2.44 5.65
C TRP A 58 3.88 -2.98 4.76
N GLY A 59 4.18 -3.49 3.56
CA GLY A 59 3.17 -4.02 2.64
C GLY A 59 2.40 -5.22 3.20
N PHE A 60 3.07 -6.13 3.92
CA PHE A 60 2.40 -7.27 4.58
C PHE A 60 1.59 -6.85 5.81
N VAL A 61 2.11 -5.91 6.62
CA VAL A 61 1.36 -5.34 7.74
C VAL A 61 0.11 -4.63 7.23
N PHE A 62 0.23 -3.86 6.16
CA PHE A 62 -0.88 -3.18 5.53
C PHE A 62 -1.92 -4.16 4.96
N ALA A 63 -1.49 -5.24 4.31
CA ALA A 63 -2.38 -6.31 3.86
C ALA A 63 -3.19 -6.95 5.01
N ALA A 64 -2.56 -7.18 6.16
CA ALA A 64 -3.24 -7.68 7.36
C ALA A 64 -4.28 -6.67 7.88
N MET A 65 -3.96 -5.37 7.85
CA MET A 65 -4.90 -4.31 8.23
C MET A 65 -6.09 -4.22 7.26
N ILE A 66 -5.86 -4.32 5.95
CA ILE A 66 -6.94 -4.38 4.94
C ILE A 66 -7.86 -5.56 5.25
N LEU A 67 -7.31 -6.73 5.54
CA LEU A 67 -8.10 -7.91 5.88
C LEU A 67 -8.98 -7.70 7.13
N ALA A 68 -8.45 -7.00 8.14
CA ALA A 68 -9.17 -6.69 9.38
C ALA A 68 -10.31 -5.70 9.13
N VAL A 69 -10.05 -4.62 8.39
CA VAL A 69 -11.05 -3.62 8.01
C VAL A 69 -12.15 -4.24 7.13
N SER A 70 -11.77 -5.13 6.20
CA SER A 70 -12.71 -5.81 5.31
C SER A 70 -13.72 -6.72 6.03
N ARG A 71 -13.57 -6.95 7.34
CA ARG A 71 -14.55 -7.71 8.13
C ARG A 71 -15.79 -6.89 8.48
N ARG A 72 -15.70 -5.56 8.43
CA ARG A 72 -16.74 -4.62 8.90
C ARG A 72 -17.33 -3.77 7.78
N PHE A 73 -16.60 -3.61 6.68
CA PHE A 73 -16.91 -2.68 5.61
C PHE A 73 -17.01 -3.39 4.26
N ASP A 74 -17.72 -2.77 3.32
CA ASP A 74 -17.75 -3.23 1.94
C ASP A 74 -16.42 -2.96 1.21
N LEU A 75 -16.31 -3.39 -0.06
CA LEU A 75 -15.09 -3.25 -0.85
C LEU A 75 -14.67 -1.79 -1.03
N LEU A 76 -15.60 -0.90 -1.33
CA LEU A 76 -15.30 0.50 -1.61
C LEU A 76 -14.93 1.23 -0.32
N GLN A 77 -15.69 1.01 0.75
CA GLN A 77 -15.41 1.54 2.08
C GLN A 77 -14.03 1.07 2.59
N THR A 78 -13.73 -0.23 2.49
CA THR A 78 -12.42 -0.78 2.87
C THR A 78 -11.31 -0.11 2.06
N THR A 79 -11.50 0.02 0.74
CA THR A 79 -10.52 0.64 -0.15
C THR A 79 -10.24 2.08 0.26
N LEU A 80 -11.28 2.91 0.40
CA LEU A 80 -11.12 4.33 0.69
C LEU A 80 -10.55 4.57 2.09
N ILE A 81 -11.00 3.81 3.11
CA ILE A 81 -10.47 3.92 4.48
C ILE A 81 -8.98 3.55 4.51
N CYS A 82 -8.62 2.39 3.95
CA CYS A 82 -7.24 1.93 3.96
C CYS A 82 -6.33 2.81 3.12
N TRP A 83 -6.79 3.27 1.96
CA TRP A 83 -6.04 4.18 1.10
C TRP A 83 -5.80 5.54 1.77
N LEU A 84 -6.84 6.11 2.38
CA LEU A 84 -6.72 7.36 3.13
C LEU A 84 -5.69 7.21 4.26
N MET A 85 -5.81 6.16 5.08
CA MET A 85 -4.94 5.95 6.24
C MET A 85 -3.48 5.66 5.86
N ALA A 86 -3.24 4.87 4.82
CA ALA A 86 -1.90 4.41 4.47
C ALA A 86 -1.14 5.39 3.55
N PHE A 87 -1.85 6.03 2.61
CA PHE A 87 -1.23 6.88 1.61
C PHE A 87 -1.45 8.35 1.88
N VAL A 88 -2.71 8.80 1.97
CA VAL A 88 -3.01 10.23 2.06
C VAL A 88 -2.43 10.83 3.35
N LEU A 89 -2.59 10.15 4.50
CA LEU A 89 -1.99 10.62 5.76
C LEU A 89 -0.46 10.66 5.68
N MET A 90 0.17 9.65 5.05
CA MET A 90 1.61 9.64 4.84
C MET A 90 2.05 10.82 3.96
N TRP A 91 1.36 11.05 2.83
CA TRP A 91 1.64 12.13 1.89
C TRP A 91 1.55 13.51 2.55
N ILE A 92 0.56 13.74 3.42
CA ILE A 92 0.46 14.98 4.18
C ILE A 92 1.73 15.21 5.02
N VAL A 93 2.22 14.18 5.72
CA VAL A 93 3.41 14.28 6.56
C VAL A 93 4.67 14.53 5.71
N ILE A 94 4.88 13.77 4.64
CA ILE A 94 6.08 13.93 3.79
C ILE A 94 6.05 15.22 2.94
N TRP A 95 4.85 15.72 2.62
CA TRP A 95 4.67 17.04 2.03
C TRP A 95 5.06 18.15 3.02
N ASN A 96 4.61 18.04 4.28
CA ASN A 96 4.99 18.97 5.35
C ASN A 96 6.51 18.97 5.60
N LEU A 97 7.17 17.83 5.45
CA LEU A 97 8.63 17.72 5.52
C LEU A 97 9.38 18.20 4.27
N LEU A 98 8.65 18.62 3.21
CA LEU A 98 9.18 19.05 1.92
C LEU A 98 10.04 17.99 1.19
N VAL A 99 9.93 16.73 1.60
CA VAL A 99 10.70 15.61 1.00
C VAL A 99 9.97 14.96 -0.17
N MET A 100 8.69 15.26 -0.38
CA MET A 100 7.90 14.68 -1.47
C MET A 100 7.99 15.53 -2.76
N PRO A 101 8.42 14.96 -3.90
CA PRO A 101 8.34 15.63 -5.20
C PRO A 101 6.87 15.82 -5.62
N ALA A 102 6.47 17.04 -6.03
CA ALA A 102 5.08 17.30 -6.42
C ALA A 102 4.61 16.47 -7.62
N GLY A 103 5.49 16.19 -8.59
CA GLY A 103 5.18 15.37 -9.77
C GLY A 103 4.92 13.88 -9.47
N LEU A 104 5.21 13.44 -8.24
CA LEU A 104 4.99 12.06 -7.81
C LEU A 104 3.49 11.72 -7.76
N LEU A 105 2.65 12.67 -7.35
CA LEU A 105 1.21 12.43 -7.15
C LEU A 105 0.48 12.07 -8.45
N THR A 106 0.97 12.52 -9.61
CA THR A 106 0.37 12.21 -10.92
C THR A 106 0.27 10.70 -11.17
N PHE A 107 1.30 9.94 -10.75
CA PHE A 107 1.33 8.48 -10.87
C PHE A 107 0.96 7.79 -9.55
N ALA A 108 1.41 8.31 -8.41
CA ALA A 108 1.19 7.67 -7.13
C ALA A 108 -0.28 7.67 -6.71
N LEU A 109 -1.05 8.71 -7.04
CA LEU A 109 -2.48 8.77 -6.71
C LEU A 109 -3.29 7.66 -7.39
N PRO A 110 -3.31 7.53 -8.72
CA PRO A 110 -4.09 6.47 -9.36
C PRO A 110 -3.57 5.07 -9.06
N LEU A 111 -2.24 4.88 -8.99
CA LEU A 111 -1.66 3.57 -8.75
C LEU A 111 -1.87 3.08 -7.32
N SER A 112 -1.72 3.93 -6.30
CA SER A 112 -1.97 3.53 -4.90
C SER A 112 -3.45 3.22 -4.65
N LEU A 113 -4.37 3.94 -5.27
CA LEU A 113 -5.80 3.64 -5.13
C LEU A 113 -6.14 2.28 -5.75
N LEU A 114 -5.61 2.00 -6.95
CA LEU A 114 -5.76 0.70 -7.61
C LEU A 114 -5.11 -0.44 -6.81
N GLU A 115 -3.93 -0.18 -6.25
CA GLU A 115 -3.21 -1.12 -5.40
C GLU A 115 -4.05 -1.57 -4.20
N VAL A 116 -4.60 -0.61 -3.44
CA VAL A 116 -5.46 -0.88 -2.28
C VAL A 116 -6.76 -1.56 -2.70
N PHE A 117 -7.36 -1.13 -3.81
CA PHE A 117 -8.59 -1.74 -4.31
C PHE A 117 -8.41 -3.22 -4.62
N ILE A 118 -7.36 -3.57 -5.35
CA ILE A 118 -7.06 -4.97 -5.69
C ILE A 118 -6.69 -5.77 -4.44
N ALA A 119 -5.92 -5.20 -3.51
CA ALA A 119 -5.60 -5.84 -2.24
C ALA A 119 -6.88 -6.14 -1.42
N ALA A 120 -7.80 -5.18 -1.31
CA ALA A 120 -9.08 -5.36 -0.64
C ALA A 120 -9.95 -6.43 -1.34
N TYR A 121 -9.99 -6.41 -2.68
CA TYR A 121 -10.67 -7.43 -3.47
C TYR A 121 -10.10 -8.82 -3.22
N LEU A 122 -8.78 -8.99 -3.20
CA LEU A 122 -8.12 -10.26 -2.89
C LEU A 122 -8.47 -10.74 -1.49
N CYS A 123 -8.43 -9.84 -0.49
CA CYS A 123 -8.80 -10.14 0.89
C CYS A 123 -10.23 -10.67 1.01
N MET A 124 -11.19 -10.00 0.38
CA MET A 124 -12.61 -10.38 0.43
C MET A 124 -12.91 -11.63 -0.41
N LYS A 125 -12.22 -11.83 -1.54
CA LYS A 125 -12.42 -13.01 -2.39
C LYS A 125 -11.84 -14.29 -1.78
N LEU A 126 -10.63 -14.21 -1.23
CA LEU A 126 -9.92 -15.37 -0.69
C LEU A 126 -10.35 -15.70 0.75
N SER A 127 -10.76 -14.69 1.51
CA SER A 127 -11.36 -14.85 2.83
C SER A 127 -12.63 -14.00 2.94
N PRO A 128 -13.78 -14.51 2.47
CA PRO A 128 -15.05 -13.80 2.57
C PRO A 128 -15.36 -13.37 4.00
N PRO A 129 -15.89 -12.15 4.21
CA PRO A 129 -16.50 -11.80 5.49
C PRO A 129 -17.56 -12.85 5.83
N CYS A 130 -17.64 -13.27 7.10
CA CYS A 130 -18.75 -14.11 7.52
C CYS A 130 -20.02 -13.31 7.23
N ALA A 131 -20.94 -13.84 6.43
CA ALA A 131 -22.13 -13.11 6.00
C ALA A 131 -22.83 -12.51 7.24
N ALA A 132 -23.19 -11.24 7.15
CA ALA A 132 -24.13 -10.61 8.08
C ALA A 132 -25.53 -11.18 7.84
N THR A 133 -25.70 -12.45 8.18
CA THR A 133 -26.99 -13.13 8.35
C THR A 133 -26.90 -13.86 9.68
N CYS A 134 -27.00 -13.08 10.75
CA CYS A 134 -27.56 -13.50 12.01
C CYS A 134 -28.99 -12.95 12.07
#